data_AF-A0A266LMP4-F1
#
_entry.id   AF-A0A266LMP4-F1
#
_cell.length_a   1.000
_cell.length_b   1.000
_cell.length_c   1.000
_cell.angle_alpha   90.00
_cell.angle_beta   90.00
_cell.angle_gamma   90.00
#
_symmetry.space_group_name_H-M   'P 1'
#
loop_
_entity.id
_entity.type
_entity.pdbx_description
1 polymer ?
#
loop_
_entity_poly.entity_id
_entity_poly.type
_entity_poly.pdbx_seq_one_letter_code
_entity_poly.pdbx_strand_id
1 'polypeptide(L)'
;MNNKAVKDVLDEMTKDDLVAWIRNQPFFRPKRSDVLYIRWQRQSAEVLEEMQKENRAFEGIDFKERDRLAVRFNESNDSTEKLRLLELMQPYNKAMQDHIKRSQAFDRKSKRVDALYEQIDIERQKECRA
;
A
#
# COMPACT_ATOMS: atom_id res chain seq x y z
N MET A 1 36.10 -19.79 2.03
CA MET A 1 35.41 -18.73 2.80
C MET A 1 34.79 -17.78 1.79
N ASN A 2 33.46 -17.77 1.68
CA ASN A 2 32.77 -16.93 0.70
C ASN A 2 32.73 -15.51 1.27
N ASN A 3 33.64 -14.63 0.84
CA ASN A 3 33.56 -13.19 1.08
C ASN A 3 32.33 -12.66 0.32
N LYS A 4 31.14 -12.84 0.89
CA LYS A 4 30.00 -12.00 0.52
C LYS A 4 30.36 -10.60 0.99
N ALA A 5 30.91 -9.79 0.09
CA ALA A 5 31.05 -8.37 0.30
C ALA A 5 29.72 -7.87 0.86
N VAL A 6 29.73 -7.31 2.06
CA VAL A 6 28.56 -6.67 2.65
C VAL A 6 28.16 -5.61 1.63
N LYS A 7 27.01 -5.79 0.97
CA LYS A 7 26.52 -4.82 -0.01
C LYS A 7 26.53 -3.45 0.66
N ASP A 8 27.15 -2.48 0.00
CA ASP A 8 27.19 -1.13 0.52
C ASP A 8 25.74 -0.60 0.53
N VAL A 9 25.43 0.27 1.48
CA VAL A 9 24.13 0.93 1.58
C VAL A 9 23.76 1.61 0.25
N LEU A 10 24.78 2.13 -0.44
CA LEU A 10 24.65 2.74 -1.76
C LEU A 10 24.24 1.75 -2.85
N ASP A 11 24.61 0.48 -2.75
CA ASP A 11 24.24 -0.59 -3.71
C ASP A 11 22.78 -1.03 -3.55
N GLU A 12 22.19 -0.76 -2.39
CA GLU A 12 20.80 -1.11 -2.08
C GLU A 12 19.82 -0.01 -2.44
N MET A 13 20.29 1.19 -2.76
CA MET A 13 19.47 2.38 -3.02
C MET A 13 19.05 2.53 -4.48
N THR A 14 17.85 3.06 -4.69
CA THR A 14 17.45 3.56 -6.01
C THR A 14 18.11 4.92 -6.25
N LYS A 15 18.31 5.29 -7.53
CA LYS A 15 18.84 6.60 -7.91
C LYS A 15 18.08 7.75 -7.23
N ASP A 16 16.77 7.63 -7.10
CA ASP A 16 15.92 8.65 -6.48
C ASP A 16 16.17 8.78 -4.98
N ASP A 17 16.42 7.67 -4.28
CA ASP A 17 16.79 7.70 -2.86
C ASP A 17 18.13 8.41 -2.65
N LEU A 18 19.11 8.15 -3.53
CA LEU A 18 20.44 8.77 -3.46
C LEU A 18 20.36 10.26 -3.73
N VAL A 19 19.58 10.67 -4.73
CA VAL A 19 19.36 12.09 -5.03
C VAL A 19 18.65 12.79 -3.88
N ALA A 20 17.63 12.17 -3.28
CA ALA A 20 16.94 12.72 -2.12
C ALA A 20 17.86 12.85 -0.91
N TRP A 21 18.74 11.86 -0.68
CA TRP A 21 19.72 11.92 0.41
C TRP A 21 20.77 13.02 0.19
N ILE A 22 21.38 13.10 -1.00
CA ILE A 22 22.38 14.14 -1.35
C ILE A 22 21.81 15.55 -1.16
N ARG A 23 20.53 15.76 -1.53
CA ARG A 23 19.86 17.05 -1.36
C ARG A 23 19.68 17.46 0.11
N ASN A 24 19.54 16.49 1.01
CA ASN A 24 19.31 16.75 2.42
C ASN A 24 20.61 16.83 3.23
N GLN A 25 21.62 16.00 2.93
CA GLN A 25 22.89 15.95 3.67
C GLN A 25 24.11 15.72 2.76
N PRO A 26 24.54 16.73 1.99
CA PRO A 26 25.60 16.58 0.99
C PRO A 26 27.01 16.37 1.56
N PHE A 27 27.25 16.71 2.83
CA PHE A 27 28.59 16.77 3.43
C PHE A 27 28.93 15.61 4.37
N PHE A 28 27.98 14.73 4.67
CA PHE A 28 28.18 13.60 5.58
C PHE A 28 28.19 12.28 4.83
N ARG A 29 28.89 11.26 5.34
CA ARG A 29 28.77 9.91 4.78
C ARG A 29 27.36 9.38 5.13
N PRO A 30 26.62 8.77 4.19
CA PRO A 30 25.30 8.25 4.48
C PRO A 30 25.39 7.17 5.55
N LYS A 31 24.63 7.32 6.63
CA LYS A 31 24.37 6.23 7.56
C LYS A 31 23.31 5.31 6.96
N ARG A 32 23.35 4.03 7.33
CA ARG A 32 22.39 3.04 6.81
C ARG A 32 20.99 3.36 7.30
N SER A 33 20.88 3.81 8.56
CA SER A 33 19.61 4.24 9.13
C SER A 33 18.99 5.43 8.41
N ASP A 34 19.78 6.45 8.06
CA ASP A 34 19.31 7.66 7.37
C ASP A 34 18.75 7.33 5.98
N VAL A 35 19.45 6.44 5.26
CA VAL A 35 19.02 5.96 3.94
C VAL A 35 17.73 5.16 4.02
N LEU A 36 17.65 4.21 4.97
CA LEU A 36 16.44 3.42 5.17
C LEU A 36 15.27 4.31 5.58
N TYR A 37 15.51 5.36 6.35
CA TYR A 37 14.50 6.33 6.74
C TYR A 37 13.94 7.12 5.55
N ILE A 38 14.78 7.58 4.62
CA ILE A 38 14.31 8.23 3.39
C ILE A 38 13.43 7.28 2.56
N ARG A 39 13.85 6.01 2.43
CA ARG A 39 13.05 4.99 1.74
C ARG A 39 11.70 4.78 2.42
N TRP A 40 11.71 4.66 3.75
CA TRP A 40 10.51 4.52 4.55
C TRP A 40 9.57 5.72 4.35
N GLN A 41 10.07 6.96 4.40
CA GLN A 41 9.27 8.16 4.17
C GLN A 41 8.58 8.15 2.80
N ARG A 42 9.32 7.80 1.74
CA ARG A 42 8.76 7.70 0.38
C ARG A 42 7.69 6.62 0.30
N GLN A 43 7.99 5.39 0.73
CA GLN A 43 7.04 4.27 0.63
C GLN A 43 5.81 4.49 1.51
N SER A 44 5.96 5.09 2.69
CA SER A 44 4.84 5.49 3.55
C SER A 44 3.93 6.51 2.86
N ALA A 45 4.51 7.51 2.19
CA ALA A 45 3.74 8.51 1.45
C ALA A 45 2.99 7.89 0.27
N GLU A 46 3.63 7.01 -0.50
CA GLU A 46 3.01 6.29 -1.60
C GLU A 46 1.81 5.43 -1.12
N VAL A 47 1.98 4.68 -0.02
CA VAL A 47 0.89 3.87 0.55
C VAL A 47 -0.27 4.75 1.00
N LEU A 48 0.01 5.90 1.63
CA LEU A 48 -1.02 6.82 2.10
C LEU A 48 -1.77 7.48 0.93
N GLU A 49 -1.07 7.88 -0.12
CA GLU A 49 -1.69 8.44 -1.33
C GLU A 49 -2.57 7.41 -2.04
N GLU A 50 -2.08 6.18 -2.24
CA GLU A 50 -2.86 5.12 -2.86
C GLU A 50 -4.11 4.77 -2.03
N MET A 51 -3.99 4.72 -0.70
CA MET A 51 -5.10 4.47 0.21
C MET A 51 -6.16 5.58 0.12
N GLN A 52 -5.74 6.86 0.10
CA GLN A 52 -6.67 7.98 -0.05
C GLN A 52 -7.38 7.95 -1.41
N LYS A 53 -6.65 7.64 -2.48
CA LYS A 53 -7.22 7.51 -3.82
C LYS A 53 -8.27 6.40 -3.87
N GLU A 54 -8.00 5.26 -3.23
CA GLU A 54 -8.95 4.16 -3.17
C GLU A 54 -10.19 4.52 -2.35
N ASN A 55 -10.04 5.15 -1.18
CA ASN A 55 -11.17 5.55 -0.35
C ASN A 55 -12.12 6.49 -1.11
N ARG A 56 -11.56 7.48 -1.84
CA ARG A 56 -12.37 8.37 -2.70
C ARG A 56 -13.07 7.63 -3.83
N ALA A 57 -12.41 6.67 -4.47
CA ALA A 57 -13.01 5.87 -5.53
C ALA A 57 -14.15 4.99 -5.00
N PHE A 58 -14.02 4.50 -3.76
CA PHE A 58 -15.02 3.66 -3.10
C PHE A 58 -16.22 4.47 -2.59
N GLU A 59 -16.01 5.70 -2.11
CA GLU A 59 -17.07 6.62 -1.67
C GLU A 59 -18.07 6.96 -2.80
N GLY A 60 -17.63 6.95 -4.05
CA GLY A 60 -18.48 7.23 -5.21
C GLY A 60 -19.50 6.13 -5.56
N ILE A 61 -19.51 5.01 -4.83
CA ILE A 61 -20.34 3.84 -5.14
C ILE A 61 -21.56 3.80 -4.22
N ASP A 62 -22.75 3.87 -4.80
CA ASP A 62 -24.00 3.79 -4.04
C ASP A 62 -24.35 2.34 -3.67
N PHE A 63 -23.77 1.86 -2.56
CA PHE A 63 -24.11 0.55 -2.02
C PHE A 63 -25.53 0.47 -1.45
N LYS A 64 -26.18 1.60 -1.16
CA LYS A 64 -27.60 1.59 -0.74
C LYS A 64 -28.49 1.17 -1.90
N GLU A 65 -28.16 1.60 -3.12
CA GLU A 65 -28.87 1.13 -4.31
C GLU A 65 -28.69 -0.36 -4.53
N ARG A 66 -27.48 -0.89 -4.32
CA ARG A 66 -27.26 -2.35 -4.33
C ARG A 66 -28.12 -3.08 -3.30
N ASP A 67 -28.26 -2.53 -2.10
CA ASP A 67 -29.09 -3.13 -1.05
C ASP A 67 -30.58 -3.08 -1.40
N ARG A 68 -31.06 -2.00 -2.03
CA ARG A 68 -32.45 -1.93 -2.55
C ARG A 68 -32.70 -2.96 -3.64
N LEU A 69 -31.75 -3.16 -4.55
CA LEU A 69 -31.84 -4.20 -5.58
C LEU A 69 -31.87 -5.61 -4.97
N ALA A 70 -31.09 -5.84 -3.90
CA ALA A 70 -31.11 -7.10 -3.17
C ALA A 70 -32.45 -7.36 -2.46
N VAL A 71 -33.05 -6.33 -1.87
CA VAL A 71 -34.40 -6.42 -1.28
C VAL A 71 -35.42 -6.81 -2.35
N ARG A 72 -35.43 -6.10 -3.50
CA ARG A 72 -36.32 -6.42 -4.63
C ARG A 72 -36.10 -7.84 -5.17
N PHE A 73 -34.85 -8.30 -5.19
CA PHE A 73 -34.53 -9.66 -5.62
C PHE A 73 -35.14 -10.71 -4.68
N ASN A 74 -35.10 -10.46 -3.37
CA ASN A 74 -35.67 -11.36 -2.37
C ASN A 74 -37.21 -11.36 -2.41
N GLU A 75 -37.83 -10.22 -2.72
CA GLU A 75 -39.29 -10.06 -2.80
C GLU A 75 -39.89 -10.63 -4.09
N SER A 76 -39.14 -10.61 -5.20
CA SER A 76 -39.64 -11.13 -6.47
C SER A 76 -39.79 -12.65 -6.44
N ASN A 77 -40.81 -13.16 -7.12
CA ASN A 77 -41.01 -14.60 -7.37
C ASN A 77 -40.82 -14.98 -8.85
N ASP A 78 -40.59 -13.98 -9.72
CA ASP A 78 -40.30 -14.19 -11.13
C ASP A 78 -38.82 -14.48 -11.35
N SER A 79 -38.51 -15.59 -12.01
CA SER A 79 -37.14 -15.99 -12.34
C SER A 79 -36.47 -15.02 -13.31
N THR A 80 -37.23 -14.39 -14.21
CA THR A 80 -36.69 -13.46 -15.21
C THR A 80 -36.30 -12.14 -14.56
N GLU A 81 -37.17 -11.58 -13.71
CA GLU A 81 -36.85 -10.40 -12.91
C GLU A 81 -35.65 -10.64 -11.98
N LYS A 82 -35.58 -11.81 -11.32
CA LYS A 82 -34.43 -12.18 -10.49
C LYS A 82 -33.12 -12.16 -11.26
N LEU A 83 -33.09 -12.71 -12.48
CA LEU A 83 -31.89 -12.69 -13.30
C LEU A 83 -31.47 -11.26 -13.65
N ARG A 84 -32.42 -10.41 -14.06
CA ARG A 84 -32.15 -8.99 -14.36
C ARG A 84 -31.63 -8.22 -13.15
N LEU A 85 -32.17 -8.48 -11.97
CA LEU A 85 -31.71 -7.84 -10.72
C LEU A 85 -30.29 -8.30 -10.36
N LEU A 86 -29.93 -9.56 -10.60
CA LEU A 86 -28.54 -10.03 -10.44
C LEU A 86 -27.56 -9.32 -11.37
N GLU A 87 -27.94 -9.13 -12.64
CA GLU A 87 -27.13 -8.38 -13.60
C GLU A 87 -26.94 -6.92 -13.17
N LEU A 88 -27.98 -6.29 -12.65
CA LEU A 88 -27.91 -4.91 -12.12
C LEU A 88 -27.04 -4.80 -10.86
N MET A 89 -27.01 -5.84 -10.01
CA MET A 89 -26.14 -5.87 -8.82
C MET A 89 -24.67 -6.20 -9.14
N GLN A 90 -24.39 -6.81 -10.29
CA GLN A 90 -23.05 -7.30 -10.66
C GLN A 90 -21.95 -6.23 -10.60
N PRO A 91 -22.15 -4.99 -11.10
CA PRO A 91 -21.13 -3.95 -11.03
C PRO A 91 -20.76 -3.57 -9.59
N TYR A 92 -21.75 -3.49 -8.70
CA TYR A 92 -21.52 -3.18 -7.29
C TYR A 92 -20.75 -4.29 -6.58
N ASN A 93 -21.09 -5.56 -6.86
CA ASN A 93 -20.39 -6.71 -6.32
C ASN A 93 -18.94 -6.77 -6.81
N LYS A 94 -18.72 -6.49 -8.09
CA LYS A 94 -17.37 -6.39 -8.66
C LYS A 94 -16.56 -5.28 -7.99
N ALA A 95 -17.15 -4.10 -7.84
CA ALA A 95 -16.47 -2.98 -7.20
C ALA A 95 -16.09 -3.27 -5.74
N MET A 96 -16.98 -3.95 -4.99
CA MET A 96 -16.68 -4.41 -3.63
C MET A 96 -15.49 -5.41 -3.62
N GLN A 97 -15.49 -6.40 -4.53
CA GLN A 97 -14.39 -7.36 -4.61
C GLN A 97 -13.06 -6.71 -4.99
N ASP A 98 -13.09 -5.77 -5.94
CA ASP A 98 -11.90 -5.04 -6.36
C ASP A 98 -11.35 -4.18 -5.22
N HIS A 99 -12.24 -3.51 -4.46
CA HIS A 99 -11.85 -2.77 -3.25
C HIS A 99 -11.19 -3.67 -2.20
N ILE A 100 -11.78 -4.84 -1.90
CA ILE A 100 -11.19 -5.80 -0.96
C ILE A 100 -9.79 -6.24 -1.41
N LYS A 101 -9.61 -6.55 -2.70
CA LYS A 101 -8.30 -6.94 -3.24
C LYS A 101 -7.27 -5.81 -3.11
N ARG A 102 -7.67 -4.56 -3.38
CA ARG A 102 -6.80 -3.39 -3.24
C ARG A 102 -6.45 -3.11 -1.77
N SER A 103 -7.41 -3.22 -0.86
CA SER A 103 -7.20 -3.12 0.58
C SER A 103 -6.18 -4.16 1.08
N GLN A 104 -6.34 -5.43 0.67
CA GLN A 104 -5.35 -6.47 0.99
C GLN A 104 -3.95 -6.20 0.41
N ALA A 105 -3.86 -5.53 -0.74
CA ALA A 105 -2.58 -5.13 -1.31
C ALA A 105 -1.92 -4.02 -0.48
N PHE A 106 -2.70 -3.06 0.03
CA PHE A 106 -2.22 -2.03 0.94
C PHE A 106 -1.73 -2.62 2.25
N ASP A 107 -2.46 -3.56 2.85
CA ASP A 107 -2.00 -4.24 4.08
C ASP A 107 -0.63 -4.89 3.90
N ARG A 108 -0.39 -5.52 2.75
CA ARG A 108 0.92 -6.13 2.43
C ARG A 108 2.01 -5.09 2.20
N LYS A 109 1.68 -3.90 1.70
CA LYS A 109 2.63 -2.79 1.54
C LYS A 109 2.92 -2.14 2.89
N SER A 110 1.90 -1.86 3.70
CA SER A 110 2.03 -1.33 5.06
C SER A 110 2.93 -2.20 5.92
N LYS A 111 2.71 -3.52 5.93
CA LYS A 111 3.59 -4.46 6.67
C LYS A 111 5.06 -4.39 6.26
N ARG A 112 5.35 -4.11 4.97
CA ARG A 112 6.74 -3.93 4.51
C ARG A 112 7.32 -2.61 4.99
N VAL A 113 6.51 -1.55 5.00
CA VAL A 113 6.88 -0.24 5.55
C VAL A 113 7.14 -0.34 7.05
N ASP A 114 6.30 -1.07 7.80
CA ASP A 114 6.51 -1.31 9.24
C ASP A 114 7.81 -2.08 9.49
N ALA A 115 8.08 -3.13 8.71
CA ALA A 115 9.33 -3.88 8.80
C ALA A 115 10.57 -3.02 8.46
N LEU A 116 10.45 -2.07 7.52
CA LEU A 116 11.51 -1.09 7.23
C LEU A 116 11.75 -0.18 8.44
N TYR A 117 10.70 0.21 9.17
CA TYR A 117 10.83 1.00 10.37
C TYR A 117 11.59 0.26 11.48
N GLU A 118 11.24 -1.00 11.72
CA GLU A 118 11.98 -1.86 12.66
C GLU A 118 13.46 -2.02 12.25
N GLN A 119 13.72 -2.17 10.95
CA GLN A 119 15.09 -2.28 10.43
C GLN A 119 15.90 -0.99 10.66
N ILE A 120 15.29 0.19 10.53
CA ILE A 120 15.94 1.47 10.83
C ILE A 120 16.39 1.50 12.29
N ASP A 121 15.54 1.07 13.22
CA ASP A 121 15.88 1.07 14.65
C ASP A 121 17.05 0.13 14.94
N ILE A 122 17.09 -1.05 14.30
CA ILE A 122 18.22 -1.97 14.40
C ILE A 122 19.52 -1.33 13.90
N GLU A 123 19.49 -0.64 12.75
CA GLU A 123 20.69 0.00 12.19
C GLU A 123 21.13 1.19 13.05
N ARG A 124 20.21 1.99 13.59
CA ARG A 124 20.54 3.06 14.56
C ARG A 124 21.22 2.51 15.79
N GLN A 125 20.76 1.38 16.33
CA GLN A 125 21.41 0.76 17.48
C GLN A 125 22.83 0.30 17.18
N LYS A 126 23.09 -0.22 15.97
CA LYS A 126 24.45 -0.59 15.54
C LYS A 126 25.35 0.63 15.42
N GLU A 127 24.84 1.70 14.81
CA GLU A 127 25.55 2.95 14.60
C GLU A 127 25.86 3.69 15.91
N CYS A 128 25.03 3.55 16.95
CA CYS A 128 25.28 4.11 18.28
C CYS A 128 26.30 3.30 19.11
N ARG A 129 26.52 2.02 18.76
CA ARG A 129 27.45 1.12 19.46
C ARG A 129 28.84 1.06 18.80
N ALA A 130 28.97 1.60 17.59
CA ALA A 130 30.22 1.70 16.83
C ALA A 130 30.93 3.02 17.12
#